data_AF-A0A950FGX0-F1
#
_entry.id   AF-A0A950FGX0-F1
#
_cell.length_a   1.000
_cell.length_b   1.000
_cell.length_c   1.000
_cell.angle_alpha   90.00
_cell.angle_beta   90.00
_cell.angle_gamma   90.00
#
_symmetry.space_group_name_H-M   'P 1'
#
loop_
_entity.id
_entity.type
_entity.pdbx_description
1 polymer ?
#
loop_
_entity_poly.entity_id
_entity_poly.type
_entity_poly.pdbx_seq_one_letter_code
_entity_poly.pdbx_strand_id
1 'polypeptide(L)'
;MAETLEQLSARMDRLEFEAAAAQVRYSMRETMAAINDGVLFVTLTPPGRILACNSAFERMFSYAESEIIGQSVEVLMPERFREKHQTHRLEYMAHPEIRPMGGRIGMTLFGRTKTGDEKRLGISLTPMVILVANS
;
A
#
# COMPACT_ATOMS: atom_id res chain seq x y z
N MET A 1 34.48 -18.58 -25.90
CA MET A 1 33.14 -18.76 -26.50
C MET A 1 32.49 -17.39 -26.58
N ALA A 2 32.20 -16.89 -27.77
CA ALA A 2 31.51 -15.62 -27.94
C ALA A 2 30.00 -15.83 -27.73
N GLU A 3 29.35 -14.97 -26.95
CA GLU A 3 27.88 -14.87 -26.91
C GLU A 3 27.36 -14.61 -28.33
N THR A 4 26.25 -15.25 -28.70
CA THR A 4 25.61 -14.99 -29.99
C THR A 4 24.90 -13.64 -29.97
N LEU A 5 24.72 -13.01 -31.13
CA LEU A 5 24.00 -11.74 -31.25
C LEU A 5 22.56 -11.83 -30.67
N GLU A 6 21.93 -13.01 -30.80
CA GLU A 6 20.61 -13.31 -30.24
C GLU A 6 20.63 -13.34 -28.70
N GLN A 7 21.65 -13.95 -28.09
CA GLN A 7 21.84 -13.95 -26.64
C GLN A 7 22.07 -12.54 -26.09
N LEU A 8 22.82 -11.71 -26.84
CA LEU A 8 23.08 -10.32 -26.45
C LEU A 8 21.83 -9.45 -26.53
N SER A 9 21.03 -9.60 -27.59
CA SER A 9 19.75 -8.88 -27.76
C SER A 9 18.78 -9.21 -26.62
N ALA A 10 18.58 -10.50 -26.32
CA ALA A 10 17.70 -10.92 -25.23
C ALA A 10 18.16 -10.40 -23.85
N ARG A 11 19.48 -10.30 -23.64
CA ARG A 11 20.04 -9.71 -22.42
C ARG A 11 19.81 -8.21 -22.34
N MET A 12 19.94 -7.48 -23.46
CA MET A 12 19.64 -6.05 -23.51
C MET A 12 18.17 -5.78 -23.21
N ASP A 13 17.25 -6.51 -23.84
CA ASP A 13 15.80 -6.37 -23.60
C ASP A 13 15.46 -6.61 -22.12
N ARG A 14 16.06 -7.64 -21.51
CA ARG A 14 15.89 -7.93 -20.09
C ARG A 14 16.41 -6.80 -19.19
N LEU A 15 17.60 -6.27 -19.48
CA LEU A 15 18.19 -5.17 -18.71
C LEU A 15 17.38 -3.88 -18.85
N GLU A 16 16.89 -3.58 -20.04
CA GLU A 16 16.02 -2.43 -20.30
C GLU A 16 14.71 -2.56 -19.51
N PHE A 17 14.09 -3.75 -19.51
CA PHE A 17 12.90 -4.01 -18.71
C PHE A 17 13.17 -3.88 -17.20
N GLU A 18 14.25 -4.47 -16.69
CA GLU A 18 14.64 -4.39 -15.29
C GLU A 18 14.94 -2.93 -14.87
N ALA A 19 15.61 -2.16 -15.72
CA ALA A 19 15.90 -0.74 -15.51
C ALA A 19 14.63 0.11 -15.53
N ALA A 20 13.72 -0.10 -16.48
CA ALA A 20 12.44 0.58 -16.52
C ALA A 20 11.62 0.30 -15.25
N ALA A 21 11.56 -0.96 -14.81
CA ALA A 21 10.88 -1.34 -13.58
C ALA A 21 11.54 -0.70 -12.34
N ALA A 22 12.87 -0.62 -12.30
CA ALA A 22 13.59 0.06 -11.23
C ALA A 22 13.31 1.57 -11.20
N GLN A 23 13.25 2.22 -12.36
CA GLN A 23 12.93 3.64 -12.49
C GLN A 23 11.52 3.96 -11.98
N VAL A 24 10.54 3.13 -12.32
CA VAL A 24 9.16 3.28 -11.82
C VAL A 24 9.11 3.11 -10.30
N ARG A 25 9.77 2.08 -9.75
CA ARG A 25 9.85 1.87 -8.29
C ARG A 25 10.51 3.05 -7.57
N TYR A 26 11.59 3.58 -8.14
CA TYR A 26 12.29 4.75 -7.60
C TYR A 26 11.38 5.98 -7.59
N SER A 27 10.74 6.30 -8.71
CA SER A 27 9.83 7.43 -8.83
C SER A 27 8.63 7.32 -7.87
N MET A 28 8.06 6.13 -7.72
CA MET A 28 6.98 5.88 -6.75
C MET A 28 7.45 6.17 -5.33
N ARG A 29 8.62 5.66 -4.93
CA ARG A 29 9.19 5.87 -3.59
C ARG A 29 9.44 7.35 -3.31
N GLU A 30 10.04 8.07 -4.25
CA GLU A 30 10.30 9.52 -4.13
C GLU A 30 9.01 10.31 -3.98
N THR A 31 8.01 10.02 -4.83
CA THR A 31 6.71 10.71 -4.79
C THR A 31 6.02 10.48 -3.44
N MET A 32 6.05 9.25 -2.93
CA MET A 32 5.50 8.93 -1.62
C MET A 32 6.26 9.60 -0.48
N ALA A 33 7.59 9.69 -0.59
CA ALA A 33 8.44 10.32 0.42
C ALA A 33 8.25 11.84 0.49
N ALA A 34 7.88 12.47 -0.62
CA ALA A 34 7.57 13.90 -0.68
C ALA A 34 6.21 14.28 -0.04
N ILE A 35 5.32 13.30 0.18
CA ILE A 35 4.02 13.52 0.82
C ILE A 35 4.22 13.57 2.35
N ASN A 36 3.78 14.68 2.96
CA ASN A 36 3.88 14.88 4.41
C ASN A 36 2.88 14.04 5.22
N ASP A 37 1.75 13.67 4.62
CA ASP A 37 0.75 12.78 5.21
C ASP A 37 1.17 11.31 5.11
N GLY A 38 0.62 10.47 5.98
CA GLY A 38 0.84 9.03 5.94
C GLY A 38 0.21 8.40 4.69
N VAL A 39 1.03 7.75 3.86
CA VAL A 39 0.59 7.01 2.69
C VAL A 39 0.75 5.51 2.95
N LEU A 40 -0.28 4.75 2.62
CA LEU A 40 -0.33 3.30 2.80
C LEU A 40 -1.00 2.64 1.58
N PHE A 41 -0.33 1.66 0.97
CA PHE A 41 -0.90 0.83 -0.09
C PHE A 41 -1.37 -0.49 0.51
N VAL A 42 -2.60 -0.89 0.22
CA VAL A 42 -3.23 -2.08 0.79
C VAL A 42 -3.94 -2.86 -0.30
N THR A 43 -3.83 -4.20 -0.29
CA THR A 43 -4.64 -5.06 -1.16
C THR A 43 -6.10 -4.98 -0.74
N LEU A 44 -7.01 -4.96 -1.71
CA LEU A 44 -8.44 -5.08 -1.39
C LEU A 44 -8.87 -6.54 -1.19
N THR A 45 -8.16 -7.48 -1.80
CA THR A 45 -8.37 -8.91 -1.62
C THR A 45 -7.95 -9.36 -0.22
N PRO A 46 -8.66 -10.35 0.38
CA PRO A 46 -8.23 -10.98 1.62
C PRO A 46 -6.80 -11.51 1.53
N PRO A 47 -5.95 -11.28 2.56
CA PRO A 47 -6.31 -10.76 3.88
C PRO A 47 -6.19 -9.23 4.04
N GLY A 48 -6.13 -8.46 2.97
CA GLY A 48 -6.00 -7.00 3.03
C GLY A 48 -4.60 -6.54 3.44
N ARG A 49 -3.58 -7.05 2.73
CA ARG A 49 -2.17 -6.88 3.10
C ARG A 49 -1.66 -5.50 2.76
N ILE A 50 -0.85 -4.95 3.66
CA ILE A 50 -0.09 -3.73 3.42
C ILE A 50 1.07 -4.05 2.46
N LEU A 51 1.17 -3.28 1.38
CA LEU A 51 2.16 -3.47 0.30
C LEU A 51 3.31 -2.46 0.36
N ALA A 52 3.03 -1.24 0.81
CA ALA A 52 3.99 -0.15 0.92
C ALA A 52 3.49 0.90 1.91
N CYS A 53 4.41 1.61 2.55
CA CYS A 53 4.12 2.82 3.33
C CYS A 53 5.20 3.87 3.12
N ASN A 54 4.90 5.15 3.43
CA ASN A 54 5.91 6.20 3.44
C ASN A 54 6.45 6.48 4.86
N SER A 55 7.51 7.28 4.95
CA SER A 55 8.14 7.61 6.24
C SER A 55 7.22 8.40 7.18
N ALA A 56 6.27 9.17 6.64
CA ALA A 56 5.27 9.87 7.44
C ALA A 56 4.32 8.89 8.16
N PHE A 57 3.92 7.82 7.47
CA PHE A 57 3.14 6.74 8.06
C PHE A 57 3.92 6.05 9.20
N GLU A 58 5.20 5.72 8.97
CA GLU A 58 6.06 5.10 10.01
C GLU A 58 6.10 5.95 11.27
N ARG A 59 6.32 7.27 11.14
CA ARG A 59 6.33 8.22 12.28
C ARG A 59 4.97 8.30 12.97
N MET A 60 3.88 8.27 12.21
CA MET A 60 2.53 8.44 12.76
C MET A 60 2.09 7.22 13.59
N PHE A 61 2.40 6.02 13.10
CA PHE A 61 1.98 4.75 13.67
C PHE A 61 3.06 4.00 14.47
N SER A 62 4.29 4.50 14.47
CA SER A 62 5.44 3.92 15.18
C SER A 62 5.81 2.50 14.72
N TYR A 63 5.49 2.14 13.47
CA TYR A 63 5.96 0.92 12.82
C TYR A 63 7.05 1.25 11.83
N ALA A 64 8.11 0.45 11.78
CA ALA A 64 9.00 0.46 10.62
C ALA A 64 8.33 -0.27 9.44
N GLU A 65 8.71 0.10 8.21
CA GLU A 65 8.26 -0.55 6.98
C GLU A 65 8.46 -2.07 7.06
N SER A 66 9.63 -2.52 7.50
CA SER A 66 9.96 -3.94 7.64
C SER A 66 9.07 -4.70 8.63
N GLU A 67 8.37 -4.00 9.53
CA GLU A 67 7.49 -4.61 10.53
C GLU A 67 6.05 -4.70 10.06
N ILE A 68 5.63 -3.80 9.18
CA ILE A 68 4.21 -3.63 8.82
C ILE A 68 3.86 -4.21 7.45
N ILE A 69 4.82 -4.28 6.53
CA ILE A 69 4.61 -4.83 5.19
C ILE A 69 4.21 -6.31 5.29
N GLY A 70 3.22 -6.69 4.49
CA GLY A 70 2.64 -8.03 4.49
C GLY A 70 1.60 -8.27 5.58
N GLN A 71 1.55 -7.46 6.65
CA GLN A 71 0.49 -7.56 7.66
C GLN A 71 -0.86 -7.10 7.09
N SER A 72 -1.95 -7.59 7.70
CA SER A 72 -3.29 -7.06 7.41
C SER A 72 -3.41 -5.62 7.95
N VAL A 73 -4.08 -4.75 7.19
CA VAL A 73 -4.34 -3.35 7.61
C VAL A 73 -5.14 -3.25 8.92
N GLU A 74 -5.88 -4.29 9.32
CA GLU A 74 -6.61 -4.33 10.60
C GLU A 74 -5.69 -4.21 11.82
N VAL A 75 -4.40 -4.53 11.72
CA VAL A 75 -3.46 -4.37 12.84
C VAL A 75 -3.36 -2.91 13.31
N LEU A 76 -3.57 -1.97 12.37
CA LEU A 76 -3.57 -0.52 12.58
C LEU A 76 -4.87 0.00 13.17
N MET A 77 -5.80 -0.89 13.53
CA MET A 77 -7.09 -0.53 14.09
C MET A 77 -7.20 -1.01 15.54
N PRO A 78 -7.95 -0.29 16.37
CA PRO A 78 -8.40 -0.83 17.64
C PRO A 78 -9.14 -2.16 17.45
N GLU A 79 -8.92 -3.10 18.36
CA GLU A 79 -9.41 -4.48 18.23
C GLU A 79 -10.92 -4.55 17.94
N ARG A 80 -11.70 -3.72 18.64
CA ARG A 80 -13.16 -3.57 18.49
C ARG A 80 -13.64 -3.19 17.08
N PHE A 81 -12.76 -2.70 16.20
CA PHE A 81 -13.11 -2.30 14.84
C PHE A 81 -12.60 -3.26 13.75
N ARG A 82 -11.73 -4.21 14.11
CA ARG A 82 -11.03 -5.06 13.12
C ARG A 82 -11.98 -5.91 12.28
N GLU A 83 -12.87 -6.65 12.94
CA GLU A 83 -13.80 -7.55 12.25
C GLU A 83 -14.73 -6.78 11.30
N LYS A 84 -15.37 -5.72 11.82
CA LYS A 84 -16.27 -4.87 11.01
C LYS A 84 -15.56 -4.24 9.81
N HIS A 85 -14.29 -3.87 9.97
CA HIS A 85 -13.52 -3.28 8.89
C HIS A 85 -13.20 -4.27 7.76
N GLN A 86 -12.99 -5.55 8.07
CA GLN A 86 -12.81 -6.57 7.04
C GLN A 86 -14.01 -6.62 6.09
N THR A 87 -15.23 -6.59 6.65
CA THR A 87 -16.47 -6.51 5.87
C THR A 87 -16.53 -5.24 5.02
N HIS A 88 -16.26 -4.07 5.61
CA HIS A 88 -16.26 -2.81 4.85
C HIS A 88 -15.23 -2.78 3.72
N ARG A 89 -14.05 -3.40 3.89
CA ARG A 89 -13.05 -3.51 2.83
C ARG A 89 -13.55 -4.39 1.69
N LEU A 90 -14.16 -5.54 2.01
CA LEU A 90 -14.75 -6.44 1.02
C LEU A 90 -15.89 -5.76 0.25
N GLU A 91 -16.75 -5.01 0.94
CA GLU A 91 -17.80 -4.21 0.31
C GLU A 91 -17.21 -3.11 -0.60
N TYR A 92 -16.17 -2.41 -0.13
CA TYR A 92 -15.48 -1.40 -0.95
C TYR A 92 -14.82 -2.01 -2.20
N MET A 93 -14.31 -3.24 -2.11
CA MET A 93 -13.73 -3.95 -3.25
C MET A 93 -14.75 -4.19 -4.37
N ALA A 94 -16.04 -4.34 -4.06
CA ALA A 94 -17.08 -4.53 -5.07
C ALA A 94 -17.29 -3.26 -5.92
N HIS A 95 -17.16 -2.08 -5.31
CA HIS A 95 -17.39 -0.78 -5.94
C HIS A 95 -16.35 0.25 -5.48
N PRO A 96 -15.09 0.16 -5.95
CA PRO A 96 -14.01 1.02 -5.51
C PRO A 96 -14.13 2.41 -6.15
N GLU A 97 -14.17 3.45 -5.31
CA GLU A 97 -14.25 4.85 -5.74
C GLU A 97 -13.35 5.74 -4.88
N ILE A 98 -13.00 6.93 -5.40
CA ILE A 98 -12.30 7.94 -4.60
C ILE A 98 -13.29 8.50 -3.59
N ARG A 99 -13.02 8.33 -2.29
CA ARG A 99 -13.89 8.84 -1.23
C ARG A 99 -13.14 9.06 0.08
N PRO A 100 -13.54 10.07 0.88
CA PRO A 100 -13.12 10.11 2.27
C PRO A 100 -13.70 8.88 3.00
N MET A 101 -12.86 8.22 3.79
CA MET A 101 -13.31 7.27 4.79
C MET A 101 -13.80 8.07 6.00
N GLY A 102 -14.87 7.65 6.67
CA GLY A 102 -15.49 8.45 7.73
C GLY A 102 -16.55 9.44 7.25
N GLY A 103 -16.83 9.51 5.93
CA GLY A 103 -17.80 10.45 5.35
C GLY A 103 -19.27 10.26 5.75
N ARG A 104 -19.60 9.24 6.55
CA ARG A 104 -20.92 9.14 7.20
C ARG A 104 -20.93 10.07 8.41
N ILE A 105 -21.94 10.94 8.51
CA ILE A 105 -22.12 11.90 9.62
C ILE A 105 -21.91 11.19 10.97
N GLY A 106 -20.96 11.69 11.76
CA GLY A 106 -20.64 11.19 13.10
C GLY A 106 -19.59 10.06 13.17
N MET A 107 -19.05 9.57 12.05
CA MET A 107 -18.06 8.49 12.07
C MET A 107 -16.63 9.04 12.23
N THR A 108 -16.11 9.02 13.46
CA THR A 108 -14.70 9.29 13.74
C THR A 108 -13.87 8.02 13.50
N LEU A 109 -12.82 8.12 12.68
CA LEU A 109 -11.89 7.02 12.47
C LEU A 109 -10.79 7.05 13.53
N PHE A 110 -10.42 5.87 14.02
CA PHE A 110 -9.33 5.67 14.95
C PHE A 110 -8.33 4.70 14.38
N GLY A 111 -7.06 5.09 14.37
CA GLY A 111 -5.93 4.18 14.15
C GLY A 111 -5.25 3.86 15.47
N ARG A 112 -4.75 2.63 15.61
CA ARG A 112 -3.96 2.14 16.72
C ARG A 112 -2.50 2.03 16.28
N THR A 113 -1.61 2.74 16.98
CA THR A 113 -0.16 2.68 16.76
C THR A 113 0.45 1.38 17.29
N LYS A 114 1.73 1.14 17.01
CA LYS A 114 2.50 0.01 17.57
C LYS A 114 2.49 -0.01 19.10
N THR A 115 2.61 1.16 19.73
CA THR A 115 2.59 1.31 21.20
C THR A 115 1.20 1.06 21.79
N GLY A 116 0.17 1.00 20.96
CA GLY A 116 -1.22 0.78 21.37
C GLY A 116 -2.04 2.05 21.50
N ASP A 117 -1.42 3.23 21.35
CA ASP A 117 -2.13 4.51 21.40
C ASP A 117 -3.11 4.65 20.24
N GLU A 118 -4.28 5.19 20.53
CA GLU A 118 -5.31 5.48 19.53
C GLU A 118 -5.26 6.94 19.09
N LYS A 119 -5.26 7.16 17.78
CA LYS A 119 -5.25 8.49 17.17
C LYS A 119 -6.46 8.65 16.27
N ARG A 120 -7.07 9.83 16.30
CA ARG A 120 -8.10 10.21 15.33
C ARG A 120 -7.45 10.42 13.96
N LEU A 121 -8.10 9.91 12.92
CA LEU A 121 -7.59 9.98 11.55
C LEU A 121 -8.63 10.58 10.60
N GLY A 122 -8.14 11.36 9.64
CA GLY A 122 -8.83 11.59 8.37
C GLY A 122 -8.15 10.70 7.32
N ILE A 123 -8.93 9.90 6.60
CA ILE A 123 -8.41 8.99 5.58
C ILE A 123 -9.16 9.26 4.28
N SER A 124 -8.45 9.33 3.16
CA SER A 124 -9.02 9.30 1.82
C SER A 124 -8.60 8.01 1.14
N LEU A 125 -9.55 7.35 0.49
CA LEU A 125 -9.29 6.15 -0.31
C LEU A 125 -9.17 6.54 -1.77
N THR A 126 -8.10 6.09 -2.43
CA THR A 126 -7.92 6.21 -3.87
C THR A 126 -7.69 4.82 -4.44
N PRO A 127 -8.58 4.31 -5.30
CA PRO A 127 -8.40 2.98 -5.86
C PRO A 127 -7.30 2.98 -6.93
N MET A 128 -6.52 1.91 -6.96
CA MET A 128 -5.48 1.67 -7.96
C MET A 128 -5.61 0.23 -8.45
N VAL A 129 -5.60 0.03 -9.76
CA VAL A 129 -5.59 -1.29 -10.38
C VAL A 129 -4.18 -1.57 -10.88
N ILE A 130 -3.60 -2.67 -10.43
CA ILE A 130 -2.31 -3.17 -10.91
C ILE A 130 -2.59 -4.49 -11.62
N LEU A 131 -2.33 -4.54 -12.93
CA LEU A 131 -2.38 -5.77 -13.70
C LEU A 131 -1.03 -6.47 -13.56
N VAL A 132 -1.06 -7.68 -12.98
CA VAL A 132 0.13 -8.54 -12.90
C VAL A 132 -0.07 -9.67 -13.91
N ALA A 133 0.68 -9.63 -15.01
CA ALA A 133 0.74 -10.74 -15.95
C ALA A 133 1.76 -11.77 -15.43
N ASN A 134 1.31 -13.01 -15.20
CA ASN A 134 2.18 -14.13 -14.88
C ASN A 134 2.37 -14.97 -16.16
N SER A 135 3.61 -15.27 -16.52
CA SER A 135 3.99 -16.21 -17.59
C SER A 135 4.01 -17.64 -17.08
#